data_AF-A0A9Q0DI64-F1
#
_entry.id   AF-A0A9Q0DI64-F1
#
_cell.length_a   1.000
_cell.length_b   1.000
_cell.length_c   1.000
_cell.angle_alpha   90.00
_cell.angle_beta   90.00
_cell.angle_gamma   90.00
#
_symmetry.space_group_name_H-M   'P 1'
#
loop_
_entity.id
_entity.type
_entity.pdbx_description
1 polymer ?
#
loop_
_entity_poly.entity_id
_entity_poly.type
_entity_poly.pdbx_seq_one_letter_code
_entity_poly.pdbx_strand_id
1 'polypeptide(L)'
;MVSTMELIEEFMESALAQWVLLFERMVDGGDSQYIDVNSVSGGTRSRYLRLTDGAFLNEVMRLIDPNPKVEQLYRHSQTGDHFLRVQNFSILNRHLRAYYQEDLQQLILMPLPNIAILGQDPLTGHSGPSGGASPPVGGA
;
A
#
# COMPACT_ATOMS: atom_id res chain seq x y z
N MET A 1 19.95 -10.95 -11.94
CA MET A 1 18.84 -11.10 -10.96
C MET A 1 18.68 -9.72 -10.35
N VAL A 2 17.59 -9.02 -10.67
CA VAL A 2 17.30 -7.67 -10.12
C VAL A 2 17.04 -7.82 -8.63
N SER A 3 17.61 -6.95 -7.80
CA SER A 3 17.43 -7.03 -6.35
C SER A 3 16.08 -6.45 -5.92
N THR A 4 15.53 -6.90 -4.79
CA THR A 4 14.27 -6.34 -4.25
C THR A 4 14.38 -4.84 -3.95
N MET A 5 15.56 -4.38 -3.54
CA MET A 5 15.81 -2.96 -3.29
C MET A 5 15.82 -2.14 -4.59
N GLU A 6 16.36 -2.69 -5.69
CA GLU A 6 16.38 -2.03 -7.00
C GLU A 6 14.96 -1.83 -7.55
N LEU A 7 14.07 -2.83 -7.39
CA LEU A 7 12.65 -2.67 -7.74
C LEU A 7 11.94 -1.63 -6.87
N ILE A 8 12.28 -1.55 -5.58
CA ILE A 8 11.72 -0.55 -4.68
C ILE A 8 12.21 0.85 -5.10
N GLU A 9 13.50 1.01 -5.40
CA GLU A 9 14.06 2.28 -5.85
C GLU A 9 13.38 2.75 -7.15
N GLU A 10 13.28 1.87 -8.15
CA GLU A 10 12.60 2.15 -9.42
C GLU A 10 11.13 2.54 -9.20
N PHE A 11 10.39 1.79 -8.38
CA PHE A 11 9.01 2.12 -8.05
C PHE A 11 8.89 3.47 -7.34
N MET A 12 9.78 3.74 -6.39
CA MET A 12 9.76 4.99 -5.62
C MET A 12 10.13 6.20 -6.48
N GLU A 13 10.87 6.01 -7.57
CA GLU A 13 11.14 7.05 -8.59
C GLU A 13 10.00 7.24 -9.59
N SER A 14 9.01 6.35 -9.62
CA SER A 14 7.86 6.46 -10.52
C SER A 14 7.02 7.73 -10.25
N ALA A 15 6.39 8.25 -11.30
CA ALA A 15 5.56 9.46 -11.21
C ALA A 15 4.43 9.34 -10.17
N LEU A 16 3.82 8.16 -10.03
CA LEU A 16 2.76 7.94 -9.05
C LEU A 16 3.30 7.98 -7.62
N ALA A 17 4.41 7.28 -7.35
CA ALA A 17 5.01 7.29 -6.02
C ALA A 17 5.43 8.71 -5.62
N GLN A 18 6.11 9.42 -6.53
CA GLN A 18 6.52 10.82 -6.31
C GLN A 18 5.32 11.74 -6.07
N TRP A 19 4.24 11.59 -6.84
CA TRP A 19 3.02 12.37 -6.65
C TRP A 19 2.37 12.12 -5.28
N VAL A 20 2.25 10.85 -4.87
CA VAL A 20 1.69 10.49 -3.56
C VAL A 20 2.54 11.06 -2.42
N LEU A 21 3.87 11.07 -2.56
CA LEU A 21 4.78 11.60 -1.54
C LEU A 21 4.67 13.13 -1.35
N LEU A 22 4.13 13.87 -2.31
CA LEU A 22 3.86 15.32 -2.12
C LEU A 22 2.89 15.58 -0.96
N PHE A 23 2.07 14.60 -0.60
CA PHE A 23 1.13 14.68 0.50
C PHE A 23 1.76 14.51 1.88
N GLU A 24 3.03 14.06 1.98
CA GLU A 24 3.70 13.87 3.28
C GLU A 24 3.67 15.13 4.14
N ARG A 25 3.98 16.28 3.54
CA ARG A 25 3.97 17.57 4.25
C ARG A 25 2.60 18.01 4.72
N MET A 26 1.54 17.56 4.03
CA MET A 26 0.15 17.91 4.34
C MET A 26 -0.41 17.00 5.45
N VAL A 27 -0.04 15.71 5.44
CA VAL A 27 -0.49 14.73 6.43
C VAL A 27 0.30 14.83 7.74
N ASP A 28 1.62 14.99 7.67
CA ASP A 28 2.49 15.00 8.85
C ASP A 28 2.54 16.37 9.56
N GLY A 29 1.73 17.33 9.12
CA GLY A 29 1.52 18.60 9.82
C GLY A 29 2.79 19.44 9.96
N GLY A 30 3.41 19.84 8.86
CA GLY A 30 4.26 21.03 8.76
C GLY A 30 5.57 21.16 9.56
N ASP A 31 5.78 20.42 10.66
CA ASP A 31 6.80 20.76 11.67
C ASP A 31 7.95 19.74 11.85
N SER A 32 8.14 18.79 10.94
CA SER A 32 9.35 17.96 10.94
C SER A 32 10.43 18.55 10.04
N GLN A 33 11.05 19.64 10.51
CA GLN A 33 12.30 20.16 9.98
C GLN A 33 13.47 19.35 10.55
N TYR A 34 13.81 18.21 9.96
CA TYR A 34 15.19 17.69 9.81
C TYR A 34 15.15 16.59 8.75
N ILE A 35 15.56 16.92 7.51
CA ILE A 35 15.94 15.87 6.55
C ILE A 35 17.23 15.27 7.09
N ASP A 36 17.17 14.05 7.63
CA ASP A 36 18.36 13.25 7.87
C ASP A 36 18.94 12.84 6.50
N VAL A 37 19.91 13.63 6.03
CA VAL A 37 20.60 13.47 4.74
C VAL A 37 21.42 12.17 4.69
N ASN A 38 21.59 11.46 5.82
CA ASN A 38 22.42 10.27 5.92
C ASN A 38 21.66 8.95 5.70
N SER A 39 20.34 9.00 5.49
CA SER A 39 19.47 7.81 5.40
C SER A 39 18.87 7.61 4.01
N VAL A 40 19.59 7.85 2.90
CA VAL A 40 18.98 7.80 1.54
C VAL A 40 18.32 6.44 1.23
N SER A 41 19.02 5.31 1.44
CA SER A 41 18.41 3.97 1.27
C SER A 41 17.44 3.59 2.40
N GLY A 42 17.70 4.04 3.63
CA GLY A 42 16.77 3.87 4.76
C GLY A 42 15.45 4.60 4.55
N GLY A 43 15.50 5.76 3.91
CA GLY A 43 14.39 6.64 3.59
C GLY A 43 13.59 6.16 2.39
N THR A 44 14.22 5.61 1.35
CA THR A 44 13.46 4.99 0.24
C THR A 44 12.72 3.74 0.72
N ARG A 45 13.39 2.83 1.44
CA ARG A 45 12.73 1.66 2.02
C ARG A 45 11.65 2.04 3.03
N SER A 46 11.90 3.03 3.88
CA SER A 46 10.92 3.51 4.87
C SER A 46 9.69 4.13 4.19
N ARG A 47 9.89 4.99 3.17
CA ARG A 47 8.78 5.56 2.38
C ARG A 47 7.98 4.48 1.65
N TYR A 48 8.66 3.50 1.07
CA TYR A 48 7.99 2.34 0.49
C TYR A 48 7.15 1.59 1.53
N LEU A 49 7.71 1.27 2.70
CA LEU A 49 6.98 0.61 3.78
C LEU A 49 5.76 1.43 4.23
N ARG A 50 5.90 2.75 4.32
CA ARG A 50 4.82 3.69 4.67
C ARG A 50 3.68 3.66 3.65
N LEU A 51 3.98 3.54 2.35
CA LEU A 51 2.96 3.34 1.31
C LEU A 51 2.29 1.97 1.44
N THR A 52 3.07 0.92 1.64
CA THR A 52 2.57 -0.47 1.67
C THR A 52 1.84 -0.86 2.96
N ASP A 53 1.95 -0.08 4.03
CA ASP A 53 1.08 -0.27 5.21
C ASP A 53 -0.36 0.22 4.94
N GLY A 54 -0.56 1.07 3.93
CA GLY A 54 -1.87 1.56 3.52
C GLY A 54 -2.47 2.66 4.40
N ALA A 55 -1.95 2.88 5.61
CA ALA A 55 -2.42 3.94 6.51
C ALA A 55 -2.25 5.34 5.89
N PHE A 56 -1.06 5.65 5.36
CA PHE A 56 -0.80 6.93 4.71
C PHE A 56 -1.71 7.17 3.50
N LEU A 57 -1.97 6.13 2.70
CA LEU A 57 -2.87 6.25 1.54
C LEU A 57 -4.31 6.55 1.94
N ASN A 58 -4.77 6.07 3.09
CA ASN A 58 -6.08 6.45 3.62
C ASN A 58 -6.13 7.94 3.98
N GLU A 59 -5.07 8.50 4.56
CA GLU A 59 -4.99 9.95 4.84
C GLU A 59 -4.94 10.78 3.56
N VAL A 60 -4.18 10.35 2.54
CA VAL A 60 -4.20 10.98 1.21
C VAL A 60 -5.62 10.99 0.64
N MET A 61 -6.35 9.88 0.76
CA MET A 61 -7.73 9.81 0.29
C MET A 61 -8.67 10.75 1.05
N ARG A 62 -8.46 10.97 2.36
CA ARG A 62 -9.22 11.97 3.15
C ARG A 62 -8.93 13.42 2.75
N LEU A 63 -7.74 13.69 2.25
CA LEU A 63 -7.40 15.01 1.69
C LEU A 63 -8.06 15.23 0.33
N ILE A 64 -8.23 14.17 -0.47
CA ILE A 64 -8.91 14.21 -1.77
C ILE A 64 -10.43 14.31 -1.59
N ASP A 65 -11.00 13.51 -0.69
CA ASP A 65 -12.41 13.50 -0.33
C ASP A 65 -12.59 13.89 1.16
N PRO A 66 -12.82 15.19 1.44
CA PRO A 66 -12.94 15.69 2.81
C PRO A 66 -14.29 15.37 3.46
N ASN A 67 -15.27 14.84 2.73
CA ASN A 67 -16.59 14.47 3.27
C ASN A 67 -16.93 13.01 3.00
N PRO A 68 -16.12 12.06 3.51
CA PRO A 68 -16.36 10.65 3.24
C PRO A 68 -17.66 10.24 3.91
N LYS A 69 -18.71 9.99 3.11
CA LYS A 69 -20.01 9.43 3.56
C LYS A 69 -19.88 8.05 4.21
N VAL A 70 -18.67 7.50 4.21
CA VAL A 70 -18.25 6.15 4.56
C VAL A 70 -17.89 6.02 6.06
N GLU A 71 -18.41 6.91 6.91
CA GLU A 71 -18.05 7.12 8.34
C GLU A 71 -18.22 5.91 9.31
N GLN A 72 -18.63 4.73 8.85
CA GLN A 72 -18.93 3.58 9.73
C GLN A 72 -18.04 2.32 9.58
N LEU A 73 -16.73 2.38 9.36
CA LEU A 73 -15.93 1.13 9.47
C LEU A 73 -14.73 1.19 10.41
N TYR A 74 -14.93 0.43 11.50
CA TYR A 74 -13.96 -0.27 12.36
C TYR A 74 -12.84 0.57 12.94
N ARG A 75 -13.23 1.40 13.91
CA ARG A 75 -12.33 1.82 14.98
C ARG A 75 -11.99 0.63 15.88
N HIS A 76 -11.07 -0.24 15.49
CA HIS A 76 -10.33 -1.13 16.40
C HIS A 76 -8.95 -1.43 15.83
N SER A 77 -7.94 -0.81 16.45
CA SER A 77 -6.52 -1.06 16.29
C SER A 77 -6.07 -2.15 17.26
N GLN A 78 -5.55 -3.27 16.74
CA GLN A 78 -4.59 -4.10 17.45
C GLN A 78 -3.41 -4.36 16.50
N THR A 79 -2.21 -4.07 17.01
CA THR A 79 -1.01 -3.64 16.29
C THR A 79 -0.25 -4.76 15.58
N GLY A 80 0.26 -4.48 14.37
CA GLY A 80 1.62 -4.91 13.97
C GLY A 80 1.80 -5.96 12.88
N ASP A 81 0.74 -6.43 12.21
CA ASP A 81 0.86 -7.58 11.31
C ASP A 81 -0.02 -7.49 10.06
N HIS A 82 0.17 -8.43 9.12
CA HIS A 82 -0.59 -8.63 7.86
C HIS A 82 -2.06 -8.17 7.92
N PHE A 83 -2.77 -8.49 9.00
CA PHE A 83 -4.17 -8.12 9.21
C PHE A 83 -4.43 -6.60 9.20
N LEU A 84 -3.53 -5.80 9.78
CA LEU A 84 -3.63 -4.34 9.79
C LEU A 84 -3.49 -3.76 8.38
N ARG A 85 -2.52 -4.27 7.59
CA ARG A 85 -2.37 -3.88 6.19
C ARG A 85 -3.62 -4.21 5.38
N VAL A 86 -4.16 -5.43 5.54
CA VAL A 86 -5.43 -5.83 4.91
C VAL A 86 -6.57 -4.89 5.31
N GLN A 87 -6.67 -4.53 6.59
CA GLN A 87 -7.68 -3.59 7.08
C GLN A 87 -7.51 -2.20 6.45
N ASN A 88 -6.30 -1.65 6.45
CA ASN A 88 -6.00 -0.35 5.86
C ASN A 88 -6.35 -0.32 4.36
N PHE A 89 -5.98 -1.35 3.59
CA PHE A 89 -6.35 -1.42 2.17
C PHE A 89 -7.85 -1.68 1.94
N SER A 90 -8.52 -2.38 2.85
CA SER A 90 -9.98 -2.56 2.79
C SER A 90 -10.71 -1.21 2.94
N ILE A 91 -10.27 -0.39 3.90
CA ILE A 91 -10.79 0.97 4.10
C ILE A 91 -10.54 1.82 2.85
N LEU A 92 -9.31 1.79 2.33
CA LEU A 92 -8.94 2.55 1.14
C LEU A 92 -9.78 2.15 -0.08
N ASN A 93 -9.96 0.85 -0.32
CA ASN A 93 -10.81 0.36 -1.39
C ASN A 93 -12.26 0.83 -1.25
N ARG A 94 -12.81 0.91 -0.03
CA ARG A 94 -14.17 1.42 0.19
C ARG A 94 -14.25 2.92 -0.09
N HIS A 95 -13.28 3.72 0.36
CA HIS A 95 -13.23 5.15 0.07
C HIS A 95 -13.14 5.41 -1.44
N LEU A 96 -12.26 4.67 -2.14
CA LEU A 96 -12.16 4.77 -3.60
C LEU A 96 -13.50 4.44 -4.28
N ARG A 97 -14.17 3.34 -3.90
CA ARG A 97 -15.49 3.02 -4.48
C ARG A 97 -16.51 4.13 -4.26
N ALA A 98 -16.66 4.58 -3.02
CA ALA A 98 -17.63 5.61 -2.68
C ALA A 98 -17.36 6.89 -3.46
N TYR A 99 -16.11 7.37 -3.47
CA TYR A 99 -15.76 8.61 -4.16
C TYR A 99 -16.02 8.52 -5.68
N TYR A 100 -15.59 7.44 -6.33
CA TYR A 100 -15.84 7.27 -7.76
C TYR A 100 -17.34 7.11 -8.08
N GLN A 101 -18.07 6.31 -7.31
CA GLN A 101 -19.45 5.95 -7.66
C GLN A 101 -20.49 6.98 -7.19
N GLU A 102 -20.31 7.55 -6.01
CA GLU A 102 -21.28 8.45 -5.37
C GLU A 102 -21.00 9.92 -5.68
N ASP A 103 -19.74 10.35 -5.66
CA ASP A 103 -19.38 11.76 -5.83
C ASP A 103 -19.03 12.08 -7.28
N LEU A 104 -18.21 11.25 -7.94
CA LEU A 104 -17.85 11.45 -9.35
C LEU A 104 -18.89 10.87 -10.34
N GLN A 105 -19.77 9.99 -9.89
CA GLN A 105 -20.72 9.26 -10.76
C GLN A 105 -20.03 8.47 -11.90
N GLN A 106 -18.86 7.89 -11.61
CA GLN A 106 -18.03 7.14 -12.54
C GLN A 106 -17.99 5.65 -12.19
N LEU A 107 -18.05 4.80 -13.21
CA LEU A 107 -17.93 3.36 -13.04
C LEU A 107 -16.45 2.93 -13.01
N ILE A 108 -16.09 2.14 -12.00
CA ILE A 108 -14.79 1.48 -11.93
C ILE A 108 -14.85 0.21 -12.79
N LEU A 109 -14.23 0.23 -13.97
CA LEU A 109 -14.20 -0.90 -14.91
C LEU A 109 -13.13 -1.94 -14.59
N MET A 110 -12.08 -1.55 -13.87
CA MET A 110 -10.98 -2.43 -13.47
C MET A 110 -11.21 -2.99 -12.07
N PRO A 111 -10.86 -4.25 -11.79
CA PRO A 111 -10.94 -4.76 -10.43
C PRO A 111 -10.03 -3.93 -9.52
N LEU A 112 -10.54 -3.59 -8.34
CA LEU A 112 -9.71 -2.94 -7.32
C LEU A 112 -8.56 -3.87 -6.88
N PRO A 113 -7.45 -3.31 -6.40
CA PRO A 113 -6.32 -4.08 -5.92
C PRO A 113 -6.74 -5.14 -4.88
N ASN A 114 -6.16 -6.34 -5.00
CA ASN A 114 -6.44 -7.44 -4.10
C ASN A 114 -5.75 -7.21 -2.74
N ILE A 115 -6.56 -6.89 -1.73
CA ILE A 115 -6.09 -6.57 -0.38
C ILE A 115 -5.36 -7.73 0.31
N ALA A 116 -5.63 -8.99 -0.05
CA ALA A 116 -4.93 -10.13 0.53
C ALA A 116 -3.48 -10.25 0.04
N ILE A 117 -3.21 -9.79 -1.19
CA ILE A 117 -1.86 -9.71 -1.75
C ILE A 117 -1.13 -8.51 -1.14
N LEU A 118 -1.78 -7.35 -1.10
CA LEU A 118 -1.21 -6.14 -0.50
C LEU A 118 -0.96 -6.27 1.02
N GLY A 119 -1.72 -7.14 1.68
CA GLY A 119 -1.53 -7.47 3.09
C GLY A 119 -0.25 -8.25 3.40
N GLN A 120 0.36 -8.92 2.41
CA GLN A 120 1.59 -9.70 2.60
C GLN A 120 2.78 -8.82 2.99
N ASP A 121 3.87 -9.43 3.44
CA ASP A 121 5.10 -8.69 3.75
C ASP A 121 5.64 -8.06 2.45
N PRO A 122 5.69 -6.71 2.37
CA PRO A 122 6.03 -5.98 1.15
C PRO A 122 7.48 -6.16 0.69
N LEU A 123 8.35 -6.78 1.51
CA LEU A 123 9.76 -7.03 1.19
C LEU A 123 10.06 -8.49 0.83
N THR A 124 9.10 -9.40 1.01
CA THR A 124 9.29 -10.84 0.77
C THR A 124 8.98 -11.27 -0.65
N GLY A 125 9.07 -10.34 -1.63
CA GLY A 125 8.75 -10.54 -3.04
C GLY A 125 9.06 -11.97 -3.49
N HIS A 126 8.02 -12.72 -3.87
CA HIS A 126 8.02 -14.16 -4.03
C HIS A 126 9.35 -14.72 -4.56
N SER A 127 10.18 -15.27 -3.67
CA SER A 127 10.93 -16.47 -4.02
C SER A 127 9.89 -17.55 -4.23
N GLY A 128 9.44 -17.75 -5.48
CA GLY A 128 8.52 -18.84 -5.80
C GLY A 128 9.09 -20.16 -5.27
N PRO A 129 8.26 -21.12 -4.82
CA PRO A 129 8.77 -22.45 -4.55
C PRO A 129 9.38 -22.99 -5.85
N SER A 130 10.71 -23.14 -5.85
CA SER A 130 11.44 -23.91 -6.83
C SER A 130 10.73 -25.26 -6.98
N GLY A 131 10.42 -25.63 -8.22
CA GLY A 131 9.67 -26.82 -8.51
C GLY A 131 10.28 -28.10 -7.94
N GLY A 132 9.44 -29.12 -7.82
CA GLY A 132 9.88 -30.50 -7.71
C GLY A 132 9.24 -31.26 -6.57
N ALA A 133 8.04 -31.80 -6.81
CA ALA A 133 7.76 -33.22 -6.60
C ALA A 133 6.31 -33.51 -6.99
N SER A 134 6.08 -33.90 -8.24
CA SER A 134 4.93 -34.76 -8.55
C SER A 134 5.14 -36.09 -7.81
N PRO A 135 4.13 -36.65 -7.13
CA PRO A 135 4.24 -38.00 -6.61
C PRO A 135 4.32 -38.99 -7.80
N PRO A 136 5.10 -40.08 -7.67
CA PRO A 136 5.22 -41.06 -8.73
C PRO A 136 3.88 -41.77 -8.93
N VAL A 137 3.36 -41.66 -10.15
CA VAL A 137 2.38 -42.61 -10.68
C VAL A 137 3.12 -43.92 -10.89
N GLY A 138 2.97 -44.85 -9.95
CA GLY A 138 3.48 -46.21 -10.04
C GLY A 138 2.34 -47.17 -9.76
N GLY A 139 1.85 -47.81 -10.81
CA GLY A 139 0.84 -48.86 -10.72
C GLY A 139 1.38 -50.17 -10.15
N ALA A 140 0.45 -50.91 -9.54
CA ALA A 140 0.26 -52.35 -9.67
C ALA A 140 -1.22 -52.62 -9.40
#